data_AF-A0A975Y740-F1
#
_entry.id   AF-A0A975Y740-F1
#
_cell.length_a   1.000
_cell.length_b   1.000
_cell.length_c   1.000
_cell.angle_alpha   90.00
_cell.angle_beta   90.00
_cell.angle_gamma   90.00
#
_symmetry.space_group_name_H-M   'P 1'
#
loop_
_entity.id
_entity.type
_entity.pdbx_description
1 polymer ?
#
loop_
_entity_poly.entity_id
_entity_poly.type
_entity_poly.pdbx_seq_one_letter_code
_entity_poly.pdbx_strand_id
1 'polypeptide(L)' 'MSKQTSLTDARNNLDNICAEVVADREVMIITRPDGENLPSLLLTN' A
#
# COMPACT_ATOMS: atom_id res chain seq x y z
N MET A 1 -14.83 -5.12 -1.41
CA MET A 1 -14.17 -5.17 -2.75
C MET A 1 -12.74 -4.72 -2.52
N SER A 2 -11.71 -5.27 -3.17
CA SER A 2 -10.34 -4.81 -2.86
C SER A 2 -10.15 -3.37 -3.34
N LYS A 3 -9.82 -2.45 -2.42
CA LYS A 3 -9.43 -1.08 -2.76
C LYS A 3 -7.98 -1.07 -3.24
N GLN A 4 -7.66 -0.19 -4.19
CA GLN A 4 -6.32 -0.08 -4.75
C GLN A 4 -5.89 1.39 -4.83
N THR A 5 -4.62 1.66 -4.56
CA THR A 5 -4.02 3.01 -4.62
C THR A 5 -2.58 2.96 -5.13
N SER A 6 -2.03 4.10 -5.54
CA SER A 6 -0.62 4.21 -5.93
C SER A 6 0.29 4.26 -4.70
N LEU A 7 1.56 3.87 -4.85
CA LEU A 7 2.54 3.99 -3.76
C LEU A 7 2.70 5.43 -3.27
N THR A 8 2.69 6.40 -4.18
CA THR A 8 2.83 7.82 -3.85
C THR A 8 1.64 8.29 -3.02
N ASP A 9 0.43 7.94 -3.43
CA ASP A 9 -0.79 8.34 -2.71
C ASP A 9 -0.92 7.61 -1.38
N ALA A 10 -0.50 6.33 -1.32
CA ALA A 10 -0.44 5.58 -0.08
C ALA A 10 0.51 6.20 0.94
N ARG A 11 1.68 6.66 0.48
CA ARG A 11 2.65 7.35 1.34
C ARG A 11 2.10 8.68 1.86
N ASN A 12 1.43 9.44 1.00
CA ASN A 12 0.90 10.75 1.38
C ASN A 12 -0.33 10.66 2.30
N ASN A 13 -1.06 9.53 2.28
CA ASN A 13 -2.32 9.35 3.01
C ASN A 13 -2.31 8.12 3.94
N LEU A 14 -1.13 7.70 4.41
CA LEU A 14 -0.95 6.43 5.13
C LEU A 14 -1.88 6.32 6.35
N ASP A 15 -1.98 7.37 7.16
CA ASP A 15 -2.81 7.37 8.37
C ASP A 15 -4.29 7.14 8.07
N ASN A 16 -4.80 7.79 7.03
CA ASN A 16 -6.19 7.63 6.60
C ASN A 16 -6.45 6.23 6.07
N ILE A 17 -5.52 5.70 5.28
CA ILE A 17 -5.62 4.33 4.73
C ILE A 17 -5.59 3.30 5.85
N CYS A 18 -4.73 3.47 6.85
CA CYS A 18 -4.69 2.59 8.02
C CYS A 18 -6.00 2.64 8.81
N ALA A 19 -6.57 3.83 9.01
CA ALA A 19 -7.86 3.97 9.68
C ALA A 19 -8.99 3.25 8.92
N GLU A 20 -9.04 3.40 7.59
CA GLU A 20 -10.01 2.70 6.74
C GLU A 20 -9.82 1.18 6.76
N VAL A 21 -8.60 0.67 6.59
CA VAL A 21 -8.31 -0.77 6.59
C VAL A 21 -8.72 -1.42 7.91
N VAL A 22 -8.46 -0.76 9.03
CA VAL A 22 -8.84 -1.27 10.36
C VAL A 22 -10.35 -1.22 10.56
N ALA A 23 -11.00 -0.12 10.17
CA ALA A 23 -12.44 0.06 10.33
C ALA A 23 -13.24 -0.92 9.45
N ASP A 24 -12.87 -1.03 8.18
CA ASP A 24 -13.61 -1.81 7.18
C ASP A 24 -13.17 -3.28 7.14
N ARG A 25 -12.08 -3.64 7.84
CA ARG A 25 -11.40 -4.95 7.76
C ARG A 25 -11.10 -5.37 6.31
N GLU A 26 -10.82 -4.38 5.47
CA GLU A 26 -10.57 -4.58 4.05
C GLU A 26 -9.07 -4.67 3.73
N VAL A 27 -8.77 -5.22 2.56
CA VAL A 27 -7.40 -5.26 2.02
C VAL A 27 -7.21 -4.06 1.10
N MET A 28 -6.12 -3.32 1.30
CA MET A 28 -5.66 -2.26 0.40
C MET A 28 -4.47 -2.76 -0.44
N ILE A 29 -4.63 -2.75 -1.77
CA ILE A 29 -3.55 -3.09 -2.69
C ILE A 29 -2.81 -1.81 -3.07
N ILE A 30 -1.51 -1.75 -2.77
CA ILE A 30 -0.67 -0.63 -3.18
C ILE A 30 0.07 -1.04 -4.45
N THR A 31 -0.27 -0.40 -5.57
CA THR A 31 0.42 -0.61 -6.85
C THR A 31 1.52 0.41 -7.05
N ARG A 32 2.69 -0.08 -7.47
CA ARG A 32 3.78 0.77 -7.94
C ARG A 32 3.72 0.79 -9.48
N PRO A 33 3.79 1.95 -10.14
CA PRO A 33 3.92 1.97 -11.58
C PRO A 33 5.23 1.25 -11.96
N ASP A 34 5.14 0.31 -12.89
CA ASP A 34 6.28 -0.46 -13.38
C ASP A 34 7.35 0.50 -13.92
N GLY A 35 8.44 0.65 -13.16
CA GLY A 35 9.51 1.60 -13.47
C GLY A 35 10.48 1.85 -12.30
N GLU A 36 10.02 1.68 -11.06
CA GLU A 36 10.90 1.69 -9.90
C GLU A 36 11.23 0.25 -9.47
N ASN A 37 12.30 -0.28 -10.10
CA ASN A 37 13.04 -1.47 -9.66
C ASN A 37 13.05 -1.53 -8.13
N LEU A 38 12.25 -2.41 -7.54
CA LEU A 38 12.40 -2.80 -6.15
C LEU A 38 13.75 -3.52 -6.06
N PRO A 39 14.77 -3.03 -5.32
CA PRO A 39 15.69 -3.99 -4.75
C PRO A 39 14.80 -4.91 -3.91
N SER A 40 14.83 -6.21 -4.20
CA SER A 40 14.13 -7.21 -3.41
C SER A 40 14.39 -6.93 -1.94
N LEU A 41 13.37 -6.45 -1.24
CA LEU A 41 13.42 -6.32 0.21
C LEU A 41 13.38 -7.77 0.72
N LEU A 42 14.56 -8.37 0.80
CA LEU A 42 14.84 -9.52 1.65
C LEU A 42 14.41 -9.10 3.05
N LEU A 43 13.16 -9.40 3.40
CA LEU A 43 12.70 -9.52 4.77
C LEU A 43 13.43 -10.74 5.35
N THR A 44 14.67 -10.54 5.78
CA THR A 44 15.34 -11.46 6.70
C THR A 44 14.78 -11.22 8.09
N ASN A 45 14.16 -12.27 8.65
CA ASN A 45 13.73 -12.38 10.04
C ASN A 45 14.86 -12.11 11.03
#